data_AF-A9BYM1-F1
#
_entry.id   AF-A9BYM1-F1
#
_cell.length_a   1.000
_cell.length_b   1.000
_cell.length_c   1.000
_cell.angle_alpha   90.00
_cell.angle_beta   90.00
_cell.angle_gamma   90.00
#
_symmetry.space_group_name_H-M   'P 1'
#
loop_
_entity.id
_entity.type
_entity.pdbx_description
1 polymer ?
#
loop_
_entity_poly.entity_id
_entity_poly.type
_entity_poly.pdbx_seq_one_letter_code
_entity_poly.pdbx_strand_id
1 'polypeptide(L)'
;MNLAEYMEAHREEVFPGVLGPFPRINCKDGFSISIQAGRGLYCTPRDNQGPWREMEAGFPSDRPSDALMEFAEESEKPTRTVYGYVPVEVLQAELDLHGGIDA
;
A
#
# COMPACT_ATOMS: atom_id res chain seq x y z
N MET A 1 -11.33 -9.85 -0.04
CA MET A 1 -10.49 -9.31 1.03
C MET A 1 -10.25 -7.85 0.72
N ASN A 2 -10.54 -6.95 1.66
CA ASN A 2 -10.17 -5.54 1.54
C ASN A 2 -8.74 -5.30 2.06
N LEU A 3 -8.21 -4.10 1.85
CA LEU A 3 -6.86 -3.74 2.26
C LEU A 3 -6.65 -3.93 3.75
N ALA A 4 -7.55 -3.43 4.60
CA ALA A 4 -7.42 -3.56 6.06
C ALA A 4 -7.35 -5.03 6.52
N GLU A 5 -8.21 -5.89 5.95
CA GLU A 5 -8.18 -7.34 6.19
C GLU A 5 -6.85 -7.97 5.74
N TYR A 6 -6.33 -7.57 4.58
CA TYR A 6 -5.04 -8.05 4.07
C TYR A 6 -3.88 -7.64 4.99
N MET A 7 -3.85 -6.37 5.42
CA MET A 7 -2.80 -5.88 6.32
C MET A 7 -2.85 -6.60 7.66
N GLU A 8 -4.03 -6.83 8.23
CA GLU A 8 -4.16 -7.59 9.49
C GLU A 8 -3.71 -9.04 9.32
N ALA A 9 -4.14 -9.71 8.24
CA ALA A 9 -3.81 -11.10 7.99
C ALA A 9 -2.30 -11.35 7.78
N HIS A 10 -1.57 -10.33 7.32
CA HIS A 10 -0.14 -10.40 7.05
C HIS A 10 0.70 -9.56 8.01
N ARG A 11 0.12 -9.13 9.14
CA ARG A 11 0.88 -8.46 10.20
C ARG A 11 1.86 -9.46 10.81
N GLU A 12 3.14 -9.17 10.66
CA GLU A 12 4.22 -9.93 11.28
C GLU A 12 5.07 -9.01 12.16
N GLU A 13 5.39 -9.48 13.36
CA GLU A 13 6.33 -8.81 14.26
C GLU A 13 7.68 -9.51 14.18
N VAL A 14 8.67 -8.85 13.57
CA VAL A 14 10.01 -9.44 13.35
C VAL A 14 10.91 -9.34 14.59
N PHE A 15 10.65 -8.38 15.46
CA PHE A 15 11.23 -8.21 16.79
C PHE A 15 10.22 -7.55 17.73
N PRO A 16 10.36 -7.65 19.07
CA PRO A 16 9.49 -6.96 20.02
C PRO A 16 9.23 -5.48 19.67
N GLY A 17 8.00 -5.15 19.28
CA GLY A 17 7.55 -3.82 18.86
C GLY A 17 7.93 -3.39 17.44
N VAL A 18 8.48 -4.26 16.61
CA VAL A 18 8.94 -3.98 15.25
C VAL A 18 8.07 -4.71 14.24
N LEU A 19 7.26 -3.93 13.52
CA LEU A 19 6.45 -4.40 12.41
C LEU A 19 7.35 -4.76 11.22
N GLY A 20 7.19 -5.99 10.72
CA GLY A 20 7.82 -6.47 9.50
C GLY A 20 7.20 -5.85 8.24
N PRO A 21 7.87 -5.98 7.09
CA PRO A 21 7.32 -5.53 5.83
C PRO A 21 6.11 -6.39 5.43
N PHE A 22 5.10 -5.75 4.85
CA PHE A 22 3.95 -6.47 4.30
C PHE A 22 4.31 -7.08 2.93
N PRO A 23 3.78 -8.27 2.59
CA PRO A 23 3.99 -8.85 1.27
C PRO A 23 3.38 -7.98 0.17
N ARG A 24 3.98 -8.00 -1.02
CA ARG A 24 3.44 -7.35 -2.22
C ARG A 24 2.03 -7.87 -2.50
N ILE A 25 1.09 -6.95 -2.71
CA ILE A 25 -0.29 -7.29 -3.06
C ILE A 25 -0.37 -7.59 -4.55
N ASN A 26 -1.00 -8.70 -4.91
CA ASN A 26 -1.37 -9.02 -6.28
C ASN A 26 -2.90 -8.89 -6.41
N CYS A 27 -3.35 -8.35 -7.54
CA CYS A 27 -4.75 -8.21 -7.90
C CYS A 27 -5.14 -9.23 -8.97
N LYS A 28 -6.44 -9.47 -9.14
CA LYS A 28 -6.96 -10.54 -10.02
C LYS A 28 -6.64 -10.37 -11.49
N ASP A 29 -6.43 -9.13 -11.95
CA ASP A 29 -6.07 -8.85 -13.35
C ASP A 29 -4.56 -8.91 -13.64
N GLY A 30 -3.75 -9.25 -12.62
CA GLY A 30 -2.29 -9.31 -12.71
C GLY A 30 -1.56 -8.02 -12.29
N PHE A 31 -2.29 -6.95 -11.95
CA PHE A 31 -1.69 -5.77 -11.32
C PHE A 31 -1.12 -6.13 -9.94
N SER A 32 0.00 -5.52 -9.57
CA SER A 32 0.59 -5.71 -8.24
C SER A 32 1.24 -4.42 -7.74
N ILE A 33 1.22 -4.22 -6.43
CA ILE A 33 1.75 -3.01 -5.78
C ILE A 33 2.26 -3.34 -4.38
N SER A 34 3.30 -2.63 -3.92
CA SER A 34 3.72 -2.68 -2.52
C SER A 34 2.94 -1.65 -1.72
N ILE A 35 2.27 -2.06 -0.63
CA ILE A 35 1.60 -1.13 0.31
C ILE A 35 2.16 -1.42 1.70
N GLN A 36 2.66 -0.38 2.36
CA GLN A 36 3.42 -0.48 3.60
C GLN A 36 2.96 0.57 4.61
N ALA A 37 3.08 0.24 5.90
CA ALA A 37 2.89 1.18 6.99
C ALA A 37 3.81 0.79 8.16
N GLY A 38 4.24 1.80 8.93
CA GLY A 38 5.18 1.61 10.03
C GLY A 38 5.82 2.92 10.47
N ARG A 39 6.47 2.91 11.64
CA ARG A 39 7.08 4.10 12.25
C ARG A 39 8.04 4.87 11.32
N GLY A 40 8.70 4.17 10.41
CA GLY A 40 9.65 4.74 9.45
C GLY A 40 9.08 5.14 8.09
N LEU A 41 7.81 4.81 7.81
CA LEU A 41 7.22 4.90 6.46
C LEU A 41 6.27 6.09 6.33
N TYR A 42 5.87 6.43 5.11
CA TYR A 42 4.91 7.50 4.83
C TYR A 42 3.45 7.07 5.12
N CYS A 43 3.13 6.88 6.41
CA CYS A 43 1.77 6.53 6.86
C CYS A 43 1.27 7.46 7.97
N THR A 44 -0.03 7.42 8.26
CA THR A 44 -0.61 8.14 9.40
C THR A 44 -1.53 7.22 10.22
N PRO A 45 -1.29 7.05 11.54
CA PRO A 45 -0.12 7.52 12.30
C PRO A 45 1.20 6.84 11.85
N ARG A 46 2.34 7.52 12.02
CA ARG A 46 3.67 6.92 11.81
C ARG A 46 4.06 6.04 12.98
N ASP A 47 3.39 4.90 13.10
CA ASP A 47 3.66 3.87 14.10
C ASP A 47 3.48 2.45 13.53
N ASN A 48 3.82 1.45 14.35
CA ASN A 48 3.79 0.02 14.01
C ASN A 48 2.46 -0.65 14.38
N GLN A 49 1.51 0.07 14.97
CA GLN A 49 0.30 -0.49 15.59
C GLN A 49 -0.94 -0.27 14.71
N GLY A 50 -1.05 0.88 14.04
CA GLY A 50 -2.28 1.26 13.35
C GLY A 50 -3.47 1.43 14.30
N PRO A 51 -4.71 1.54 13.78
CA PRO A 51 -5.06 1.54 12.35
C PRO A 51 -4.48 2.76 11.63
N TRP A 52 -4.04 2.54 10.39
CA TRP A 52 -3.55 3.60 9.52
C TRP A 52 -4.67 4.15 8.65
N ARG A 53 -4.75 5.48 8.55
CA ARG A 53 -5.67 6.21 7.66
C ARG A 53 -5.00 6.65 6.36
N GLU A 54 -3.67 6.76 6.37
CA GLU A 54 -2.83 7.00 5.20
C GLU A 54 -1.66 6.02 5.22
N MET A 55 -1.20 5.56 4.05
CA MET A 55 -0.16 4.55 3.92
C MET A 55 0.79 4.85 2.76
N GLU A 56 1.94 4.20 2.76
CA GLU A 56 2.91 4.29 1.67
C GLU A 56 2.60 3.21 0.64
N ALA A 57 2.48 3.59 -0.63
CA ALA A 57 2.47 2.64 -1.73
C ALA A 57 3.70 2.82 -2.61
N GLY A 58 4.07 1.80 -3.37
CA GLY A 58 5.27 1.91 -4.19
C GLY A 58 5.41 0.81 -5.23
N PHE A 59 6.13 1.17 -6.28
CA PHE A 59 6.54 0.26 -7.35
C PHE A 59 5.40 -0.59 -7.90
N PRO A 60 4.27 0.02 -8.36
CA PRO A 60 3.21 -0.72 -9.01
C PRO A 60 3.74 -1.37 -10.32
N SER A 61 3.16 -2.50 -10.72
CA SER A 61 3.61 -3.24 -11.91
C SER A 61 3.23 -2.56 -13.22
N ASP A 62 2.21 -1.71 -13.21
CA ASP A 62 1.80 -0.86 -14.32
C ASP A 62 1.44 0.53 -13.79
N ARG A 63 1.20 1.49 -14.68
CA ARG A 63 0.75 2.84 -14.32
C ARG A 63 -0.57 2.76 -13.53
N PRO A 64 -0.61 3.27 -12.30
CA PRO A 64 -1.83 3.25 -11.49
C PRO A 64 -2.85 4.30 -11.96
N SER A 65 -4.03 4.32 -11.32
CA SER A 65 -5.06 5.34 -11.60
C SER A 65 -4.56 6.77 -11.38
N ASP A 66 -5.23 7.73 -12.04
CA ASP A 66 -4.92 9.15 -11.89
C ASP A 66 -5.07 9.63 -10.43
N ALA A 67 -5.97 9.02 -9.64
CA ALA A 67 -6.14 9.35 -8.23
C ALA A 67 -4.90 8.96 -7.40
N LEU A 68 -4.32 7.77 -7.66
CA LEU A 68 -3.08 7.38 -7.00
C LEU A 68 -1.89 8.20 -7.53
N MET A 69 -1.89 8.58 -8.80
CA MET A 69 -0.84 9.41 -9.42
C MET A 69 -0.62 10.77 -8.76
N GLU A 70 -1.61 11.34 -8.08
CA GLU A 70 -1.47 12.61 -7.33
C GLU A 70 -0.45 12.52 -6.17
N PHE A 71 -0.17 11.30 -5.69
CA PHE A 71 0.72 11.06 -4.55
C PHE A 71 2.14 10.63 -4.96
N ALA A 72 2.42 10.51 -6.27
CA ALA A 72 3.72 10.07 -6.77
C ALA A 72 4.84 11.07 -6.43
N GLU A 73 5.92 10.60 -5.79
CA GLU A 73 7.13 11.43 -5.57
C GLU A 73 7.82 11.77 -6.90
N GLU A 74 7.83 10.84 -7.86
CA GLU A 74 8.34 11.01 -9.23
C GLU A 74 7.26 10.61 -10.25
N SER A 75 6.36 11.54 -10.56
CA SER A 75 5.23 11.30 -11.48
C SER A 75 5.64 10.90 -12.91
N GLU A 76 6.87 11.23 -13.33
CA GLU A 76 7.45 10.80 -14.61
C GLU A 76 7.86 9.31 -14.64
N LYS A 77 7.93 8.66 -13.46
CA LYS A 77 8.33 7.26 -13.29
C LYS A 77 7.31 6.49 -12.43
N PRO A 78 6.05 6.38 -12.87
CA PRO A 78 4.95 5.87 -12.03
C PRO A 78 5.17 4.46 -11.47
N THR A 79 5.83 3.58 -12.22
CA THR A 79 6.12 2.21 -11.77
C THR A 79 7.40 2.08 -10.95
N ARG A 80 8.13 3.18 -10.76
CA ARG A 80 9.45 3.21 -10.10
C ARG A 80 9.57 4.36 -9.11
N THR A 81 8.48 4.66 -8.43
CA THR A 81 8.39 5.72 -7.43
C THR A 81 7.60 5.25 -6.21
N VAL A 82 7.70 6.04 -5.15
CA VAL A 82 6.91 5.92 -3.94
C VAL A 82 5.73 6.88 -4.03
N TYR A 83 4.62 6.45 -3.45
CA TYR A 83 3.39 7.19 -3.28
C TYR A 83 3.19 7.36 -1.78
N GLY A 84 3.50 8.55 -1.25
CA GLY A 84 3.55 8.79 0.19
C GLY A 84 2.22 9.28 0.76
N TYR A 85 1.88 8.85 1.98
CA TYR A 85 0.69 9.29 2.72
C TYR A 85 -0.62 9.18 1.91
N VAL A 86 -0.78 8.08 1.18
CA VAL A 86 -1.97 7.83 0.36
C VAL A 86 -3.13 7.43 1.28
N PRO A 87 -4.31 8.08 1.20
CA PRO A 87 -5.48 7.66 1.97
C PRO A 87 -5.85 6.20 1.66
N VAL A 88 -6.27 5.46 2.69
CA VAL A 88 -6.63 4.03 2.56
C VAL A 88 -7.75 3.83 1.55
N GLU A 89 -8.69 4.77 1.45
CA GLU A 89 -9.78 4.74 0.48
C GLU A 89 -9.29 4.84 -0.98
N VAL A 90 -8.22 5.60 -1.25
CA VAL A 90 -7.63 5.71 -2.59
C VAL A 90 -6.91 4.40 -2.94
N LEU A 91 -6.17 3.82 -1.99
CA LEU A 91 -5.53 2.52 -2.18
C LEU A 91 -6.55 1.40 -2.38
N GLN A 92 -7.63 1.38 -1.60
CA GLN A 92 -8.70 0.40 -1.78
C GLN A 92 -9.35 0.55 -3.15
N ALA A 93 -9.65 1.77 -3.59
CA ALA A 93 -10.22 2.02 -4.91
C ALA A 93 -9.30 1.58 -6.04
N GLU A 94 -7.97 1.76 -5.91
CA GLU A 94 -6.98 1.24 -6.85
C GLU A 94 -7.05 -0.29 -6.94
N LEU A 95 -7.04 -0.98 -5.80
CA LEU A 95 -7.11 -2.44 -5.77
C LEU A 95 -8.43 -2.95 -6.37
N ASP A 96 -9.54 -2.28 -6.08
CA ASP A 96 -10.86 -2.63 -6.62
C ASP A 96 -10.94 -2.42 -8.14
N LEU A 97 -10.29 -1.37 -8.67
CA LEU A 97 -10.17 -1.14 -10.11
C LEU A 97 -9.51 -2.32 -10.83
N HIS A 98 -8.58 -2.99 -10.14
CA HIS A 98 -7.85 -4.18 -10.61
C HIS A 98 -8.53 -5.51 -10.22
N GLY A 99 -9.84 -5.49 -9.91
CA GLY A 99 -10.65 -6.68 -9.60
C GLY A 99 -10.52 -7.19 -8.16
N GLY A 100 -9.83 -6.42 -7.31
CA GLY A 100 -9.55 -6.72 -5.91
C GLY A 100 -8.32 -7.61 -5.72
N ILE A 101 -7.94 -7.77 -4.44
CA ILE A 101 -6.81 -8.59 -4.01
C ILE A 101 -7.04 -10.06 -4.38
N ASP A 102 -6.02 -10.68 -4.98
CA ASP A 102 -5.90 -12.11 -5.24
C ASP A 102 -5.29 -12.78 -3.99
N ALA A 103 -6.15 -13.39 -3.17
CA ALA A 103 -5.83 -13.94 -1.84
C ALA A 103 -6.16 -15.44 -1.77
#